data_AF-A0A0F8XXR6-F1
#
_entry.id   AF-A0A0F8XXR6-F1
#
_cell.length_a   1.000
_cell.length_b   1.000
_cell.length_c   1.000
_cell.angle_alpha   90.00
_cell.angle_beta   90.00
_cell.angle_gamma   90.00
#
_symmetry.space_group_name_H-M   'P 1'
#
loop_
_entity.id
_entity.type
_entity.pdbx_description
1 polymer ?
#
loop_
_entity_poly.entity_id
_entity_poly.type
_entity_poly.pdbx_seq_one_letter_code
_entity_poly.pdbx_strand_id
1 'polypeptide(L)'
;THSDATNTTFTITRAGIYNIDFNFDLIDTSVSASDIDTAGRLVYVNGTEIIGSNFETDITKQNIEVELSHSFLVRFQIGDAVKFQFIADDADVEISTHGTFGDHKDSATISINKIANLDPV
;
A
#
# COMPACT_ATOMS: atom_id res chain seq x y z
N THR A 1 0.91 -20.97 -15.44
CA THR A 1 -0.41 -20.34 -15.24
C THR A 1 -0.24 -19.26 -14.20
N HIS A 2 -0.59 -18.01 -14.51
CA HIS A 2 -0.57 -16.90 -13.55
C HIS A 2 -1.73 -17.07 -12.56
N SER A 3 -1.50 -16.79 -11.27
CA SER A 3 -2.53 -16.85 -10.23
C SER A 3 -2.46 -15.59 -9.38
N ASP A 4 -3.43 -14.70 -9.57
CA ASP A 4 -3.51 -13.40 -8.91
C ASP A 4 -3.58 -13.54 -7.39
N ALA A 5 -4.17 -14.64 -6.89
CA ALA A 5 -4.28 -14.96 -5.47
C ALA A 5 -2.92 -15.09 -4.73
N THR A 6 -1.82 -15.23 -5.47
CA THR A 6 -0.46 -15.34 -4.89
C THR A 6 0.47 -14.22 -5.34
N ASN A 7 -0.01 -13.28 -6.16
CA ASN A 7 0.80 -12.19 -6.71
C ASN A 7 0.81 -10.98 -5.78
N THR A 8 1.32 -11.16 -4.56
CA THR A 8 1.33 -10.15 -3.50
C THR A 8 2.69 -9.43 -3.38
N THR A 9 3.63 -9.72 -4.27
CA THR A 9 5.04 -9.32 -4.12
C THR A 9 5.59 -8.74 -5.43
N PHE A 10 6.32 -7.63 -5.30
CA PHE A 10 7.12 -7.05 -6.38
C PHE A 10 8.60 -7.37 -6.14
N THR A 11 9.28 -7.89 -7.18
CA THR A 11 10.72 -8.19 -7.11
C THR A 11 11.50 -7.16 -7.92
N ILE A 12 12.50 -6.56 -7.30
CA ILE A 12 13.37 -5.55 -7.92
C ILE A 12 14.45 -6.25 -8.74
N THR A 13 14.39 -6.09 -10.06
CA THR A 13 15.37 -6.67 -11.00
C THR A 13 16.50 -5.72 -11.37
N ARG A 14 16.44 -4.46 -10.91
CA ARG A 14 17.45 -3.43 -11.19
C ARG A 14 17.68 -2.58 -9.94
N ALA A 15 18.92 -2.50 -9.46
CA ALA A 15 19.27 -1.63 -8.35
C ALA A 15 19.02 -0.15 -8.71
N GLY A 16 18.55 0.68 -7.78
CA GLY A 16 18.17 2.06 -8.08
C GLY A 16 17.58 2.83 -6.90
N ILE A 17 17.32 4.12 -7.14
CA ILE A 17 16.39 4.91 -6.34
C ILE A 17 15.03 4.87 -7.01
N TYR A 18 14.00 4.60 -6.22
CA TYR A 18 12.63 4.43 -6.66
C TYR A 18 11.73 5.45 -5.98
N ASN A 19 10.81 6.04 -6.76
CA ASN A 19 9.63 6.71 -6.23
C ASN A 19 8.50 5.69 -6.11
N ILE A 20 7.98 5.55 -4.91
CA ILE A 20 6.83 4.69 -4.62
C ILE A 20 5.66 5.60 -4.30
N ASP A 21 4.56 5.38 -5.01
CA ASP A 21 3.29 6.07 -4.76
C ASP A 21 2.25 4.98 -4.53
N PHE A 22 1.52 5.05 -3.43
CA PHE A 22 0.38 4.17 -3.22
C PHE A 22 -0.85 4.96 -2.79
N ASN A 23 -2.02 4.46 -3.20
CA ASN A 23 -3.31 4.93 -2.73
C ASN A 23 -4.23 3.73 -2.49
N PHE A 24 -5.16 3.89 -1.57
CA PHE A 24 -6.25 2.94 -1.36
C PHE A 24 -7.36 3.60 -0.55
N ASP A 25 -8.57 3.14 -0.78
CA ASP A 25 -9.75 3.60 -0.07
C ASP A 25 -10.15 2.57 0.98
N LEU A 26 -10.51 3.05 2.17
CA LEU A 26 -10.94 2.25 3.31
C LEU A 26 -12.34 2.64 3.73
N ILE A 27 -13.10 1.66 4.19
CA ILE A 27 -14.42 1.88 4.78
C ILE A 27 -14.53 1.14 6.13
N ASP A 28 -15.08 1.84 7.11
CA ASP A 28 -15.51 1.25 8.38
C ASP A 28 -16.92 0.64 8.22
N THR A 29 -17.00 -0.68 8.37
CA THR A 29 -18.22 -1.49 8.28
C THR A 29 -18.85 -1.78 9.64
N SER A 30 -18.31 -1.21 10.72
CA SER A 30 -18.83 -1.34 12.08
C SER A 30 -20.31 -0.97 12.17
N VAL A 31 -21.03 -1.60 13.11
CA VAL A 31 -22.46 -1.30 13.35
C VAL A 31 -22.69 0.05 14.04
N SER A 32 -21.65 0.67 14.60
CA SER A 32 -21.65 1.98 15.25
C SER A 32 -20.38 2.75 14.89
N ALA A 33 -20.34 4.06 15.14
CA ALA A 33 -19.12 4.84 14.93
C ALA A 33 -17.98 4.33 15.83
N SER A 34 -16.87 4.03 15.18
CA SER A 34 -15.62 3.60 15.80
C SER A 34 -14.55 4.68 15.60
N ASP A 35 -13.52 4.64 16.44
CA ASP A 35 -12.29 5.41 16.28
C ASP A 35 -11.21 4.39 15.93
N ILE A 36 -10.86 4.30 14.65
CA ILE A 36 -10.05 3.21 14.10
C ILE A 36 -8.78 3.79 13.50
N ASP A 37 -7.64 3.31 13.95
CA ASP A 37 -6.34 3.68 13.41
C ASP A 37 -6.02 2.77 12.22
N THR A 38 -5.72 3.39 11.08
CA THR A 38 -5.43 2.67 9.85
C THR A 38 -4.11 3.12 9.25
N ALA A 39 -3.38 2.20 8.63
CA ALA A 39 -2.07 2.47 8.07
C ALA A 39 -1.83 1.74 6.74
N GLY A 40 -1.12 2.41 5.84
CA GLY A 40 -0.53 1.82 4.64
C GLY A 40 0.99 1.79 4.77
N ARG A 41 1.62 0.69 4.39
CA ARG A 41 3.09 0.59 4.36
C ARG A 41 3.63 -0.35 3.30
N LEU A 42 4.90 -0.14 2.94
CA LEU A 42 5.66 -1.07 2.11
C LEU A 42 6.68 -1.80 2.99
N VAL A 43 6.71 -3.13 2.90
CA VAL A 43 7.66 -3.95 3.67
C VAL A 43 8.41 -4.90 2.77
N TYR A 44 9.62 -5.25 3.17
CA TYR A 44 10.32 -6.39 2.58
C TYR A 44 9.56 -7.70 2.89
N VAL A 45 9.71 -8.71 2.04
CA VAL A 45 9.04 -10.01 2.24
C VAL A 45 9.40 -10.67 3.58
N ASN A 46 10.58 -10.39 4.11
CA ASN A 46 11.02 -10.85 5.43
C ASN A 46 10.36 -10.09 6.62
N GLY A 47 9.46 -9.15 6.34
CA GLY A 47 8.74 -8.35 7.34
C GLY A 47 9.47 -7.08 7.79
N THR A 48 10.68 -6.80 7.28
CA THR A 48 11.40 -5.57 7.61
C THR A 48 10.69 -4.37 7.00
N GLU A 49 10.46 -3.34 7.81
CA GLU A 49 9.81 -2.12 7.37
C GLU A 49 10.74 -1.27 6.51
N ILE A 50 10.18 -0.66 5.47
CA ILE A 50 10.88 0.36 4.68
C ILE A 50 10.64 1.72 5.35
N ILE A 51 11.72 2.33 5.80
CA ILE A 51 11.68 3.64 6.48
C ILE A 51 11.01 4.68 5.58
N GLY A 52 10.05 5.42 6.15
CA GLY A 52 9.30 6.45 5.46
C GLY A 52 8.14 5.94 4.61
N SER A 53 7.90 4.62 4.58
CA SER A 53 6.75 4.04 3.86
C SER A 53 5.46 3.99 4.68
N ASN A 54 5.54 3.97 6.02
CA ASN A 54 4.37 3.97 6.89
C ASN A 54 3.69 5.33 6.85
N PHE A 55 2.37 5.32 6.66
CA PHE A 55 1.52 6.49 6.73
C PHE A 55 0.19 6.08 7.33
N GLU A 56 -0.33 6.89 8.24
CA GLU A 56 -1.49 6.60 9.08
C GLU A 56 -2.62 7.60 8.84
N THR A 57 -3.86 7.13 8.96
CA THR A 57 -5.06 7.95 9.02
C THR A 57 -6.10 7.30 9.93
N ASP A 58 -6.99 8.12 10.46
CA ASP A 58 -7.99 7.66 11.42
C ASP A 58 -9.38 7.68 10.76
N ILE A 59 -10.17 6.63 11.00
CA ILE A 59 -11.60 6.60 10.66
C ILE A 59 -12.38 6.91 11.94
N THR A 60 -12.97 8.10 11.99
CA THR A 60 -13.63 8.63 13.21
C THR A 60 -15.16 8.62 13.13
N LYS A 61 -15.73 8.11 12.03
CA LYS A 61 -17.18 8.05 11.80
C LYS A 61 -17.55 6.78 11.04
N GLN A 62 -18.72 6.23 11.34
CA GLN A 62 -19.29 5.10 10.62
C GLN A 62 -19.66 5.46 9.18
N ASN A 63 -19.57 4.49 8.27
CA ASN A 63 -20.02 4.60 6.87
C ASN A 63 -19.36 5.77 6.11
N ILE A 64 -18.13 6.12 6.49
CA ILE A 64 -17.31 7.01 5.68
C ILE A 64 -16.25 6.19 4.95
N GLU A 65 -15.98 6.61 3.73
CA GLU A 65 -14.78 6.20 3.01
C GLU A 65 -13.67 7.20 3.30
N VAL A 66 -12.47 6.69 3.54
CA VAL A 66 -11.25 7.49 3.69
C VAL A 66 -10.22 7.01 2.68
N GLU A 67 -9.71 7.93 1.86
CA GLU A 67 -8.59 7.68 0.97
C GLU A 67 -7.28 7.89 1.75
N LEU A 68 -6.38 6.90 1.71
CA LEU A 68 -5.00 7.07 2.14
C LEU A 68 -4.11 7.10 0.90
N SER A 69 -3.37 8.19 0.73
CA SER A 69 -2.36 8.31 -0.32
C SER A 69 -1.02 8.75 0.25
N HIS A 70 0.05 8.10 -0.20
CA HIS A 70 1.41 8.40 0.26
C HIS A 70 2.45 8.19 -0.83
N SER A 71 3.50 9.01 -0.78
CA SER A 71 4.62 8.98 -1.71
C SER A 71 5.94 9.06 -0.97
N PHE A 72 6.89 8.21 -1.34
CA PHE A 72 8.21 8.20 -0.71
C PHE A 72 9.30 7.68 -1.66
N LEU A 73 10.54 8.06 -1.36
CA LEU A 73 11.72 7.58 -2.06
C LEU A 73 12.37 6.44 -1.28
N VAL A 74 12.76 5.39 -2.00
CA VAL A 74 13.48 4.25 -1.41
C VAL A 74 14.62 3.81 -2.31
N ARG A 75 15.70 3.36 -1.68
CA ARG A 75 16.80 2.68 -2.35
C ARG A 75 16.54 1.19 -2.37
N PHE A 76 16.54 0.58 -3.56
CA PHE A 76 16.47 -0.88 -3.71
C PHE A 76 17.73 -1.45 -4.36
N GLN A 77 18.05 -2.67 -3.96
CA GLN A 77 19.07 -3.53 -4.57
C GLN A 77 18.42 -4.60 -5.45
N ILE A 78 19.22 -5.23 -6.32
CA ILE A 78 18.74 -6.36 -7.12
C ILE A 78 18.38 -7.51 -6.16
N GLY A 79 17.19 -8.07 -6.35
CA GLY A 79 16.69 -9.19 -5.53
C GLY A 79 15.88 -8.76 -4.32
N ASP A 80 15.82 -7.46 -4.00
CA ASP A 80 14.87 -6.96 -3.02
C ASP A 80 13.45 -7.34 -3.45
N ALA A 81 12.68 -7.89 -2.52
CA ALA A 81 11.30 -8.28 -2.73
C ALA A 81 10.43 -7.58 -1.69
N VAL A 82 9.39 -6.91 -2.16
CA VAL A 82 8.53 -6.05 -1.33
C VAL A 82 7.06 -6.40 -1.51
N LYS A 83 6.27 -6.14 -0.47
CA LYS A 83 4.81 -6.26 -0.48
C LYS A 83 4.21 -5.01 0.14
N PHE A 84 3.09 -4.58 -0.43
CA PHE A 84 2.26 -3.54 0.16
C PHE A 84 1.38 -4.18 1.25
N GLN A 85 1.23 -3.49 2.38
CA GLN A 85 0.38 -3.92 3.48
C GLN A 85 -0.52 -2.79 3.93
N PHE A 86 -1.79 -3.13 4.09
CA PHE A 86 -2.75 -2.39 4.86
C PHE A 86 -2.84 -2.98 6.27
N ILE A 87 -3.01 -2.14 7.28
CA ILE A 87 -3.18 -2.51 8.68
C ILE A 87 -4.29 -1.64 9.26
N ALA A 88 -5.17 -2.26 10.03
CA ALA A 88 -6.09 -1.58 10.92
C ALA A 88 -6.00 -2.25 12.30
N ASP A 89 -6.31 -1.49 13.35
CA ASP A 89 -6.46 -2.03 14.70
C ASP A 89 -7.87 -2.62 14.97
N ASP A 90 -8.81 -2.40 14.05
CA ASP A 90 -10.15 -2.99 14.04
C ASP A 90 -10.34 -3.98 12.87
N ALA A 91 -11.13 -5.04 13.10
CA ALA A 91 -11.46 -6.07 12.12
C ALA A 91 -12.58 -5.64 11.16
N ASP A 92 -13.35 -4.62 11.52
CA ASP A 92 -14.49 -4.12 10.74
C ASP A 92 -14.07 -3.09 9.66
N VAL A 93 -12.76 -2.93 9.40
CA VAL A 93 -12.26 -2.13 8.26
C VAL A 93 -11.92 -3.00 7.06
N GLU A 94 -12.42 -2.59 5.90
CA GLU A 94 -12.11 -3.23 4.63
C GLU A 94 -11.66 -2.21 3.57
N ILE A 95 -10.96 -2.73 2.55
CA ILE A 95 -10.65 -1.97 1.34
C ILE A 95 -11.95 -1.74 0.57
N SER A 96 -12.27 -0.49 0.28
CA SER A 96 -13.51 -0.11 -0.39
C SER A 96 -13.51 -0.50 -1.86
N THR A 97 -14.45 -1.36 -2.28
CA THR A 97 -14.53 -1.90 -3.65
C THR A 97 -15.57 -1.22 -4.55
N HIS A 98 -16.10 -0.07 -4.13
CA HIS A 98 -17.20 0.60 -4.81
C HIS A 98 -16.79 1.73 -5.77
N GLY A 99 -15.60 1.64 -6.38
CA GLY A 99 -15.18 2.60 -7.41
C GLY A 99 -16.26 2.83 -8.46
N THR A 100 -16.88 4.01 -8.44
CA THR A 100 -17.86 4.45 -9.46
C THR A 100 -17.19 5.11 -10.67
N PHE A 101 -15.85 5.19 -10.67
CA PHE A 101 -15.05 5.86 -11.69
C PHE A 101 -13.98 4.90 -12.23
N GLY A 102 -13.92 4.76 -13.56
CA GLY A 102 -12.97 3.91 -14.26
C GLY A 102 -13.56 2.60 -14.82
N ASP A 103 -12.89 2.00 -15.81
CA ASP A 103 -13.25 0.69 -16.38
C ASP A 103 -12.90 -0.49 -15.45
N HIS A 104 -12.11 -0.24 -14.40
CA HIS A 104 -11.69 -1.23 -13.41
C HIS A 104 -11.98 -0.69 -12.00
N LYS A 105 -12.52 -1.54 -11.14
CA LYS A 105 -12.83 -1.21 -9.74
C LYS A 105 -11.55 -1.33 -8.90
N ASP A 106 -10.57 -0.48 -9.18
CA ASP A 106 -9.31 -0.48 -8.44
C ASP A 106 -9.52 0.21 -7.09
N SER A 107 -9.39 -0.57 -6.02
CA SER A 107 -9.55 -0.11 -4.64
C SER A 107 -8.22 0.17 -3.92
N ALA A 108 -7.13 -0.24 -4.55
CA ALA A 108 -5.78 -0.03 -4.07
C ALA A 108 -4.83 -0.02 -5.26
N THR A 109 -4.06 1.05 -5.40
CA THR A 109 -3.05 1.21 -6.45
C THR A 109 -1.69 1.40 -5.84
N ILE A 110 -0.68 0.78 -6.44
CA ILE A 110 0.73 1.06 -6.15
C ILE A 110 1.49 1.29 -7.45
N SER A 111 2.29 2.35 -7.48
CA SER A 111 3.20 2.71 -8.55
C SER A 111 4.64 2.60 -8.05
N ILE A 112 5.50 1.90 -8.78
CA ILE A 112 6.90 1.65 -8.43
C ILE A 112 7.78 2.12 -9.59
N ASN A 113 8.28 3.34 -9.49
CA ASN A 113 9.00 3.99 -10.59
C ASN A 113 10.47 4.16 -10.25
N LYS A 114 11.36 3.54 -11.03
CA LYS A 114 12.80 3.80 -10.90
C LYS A 114 13.12 5.20 -11.43
N ILE A 115 13.68 6.05 -10.58
CA ILE A 115 14.00 7.45 -10.93
C ILE A 115 15.51 7.72 -11.09
N ALA A 116 16.37 6.87 -10.50
CA ALA A 116 17.81 6.98 -10.69
C ALA A 116 18.51 5.61 -10.59
N ASN A 117 19.67 5.49 -11.23
CA ASN A 117 20.57 4.36 -11.05
C ASN A 117 21.32 4.51 -9.73
N LEU A 118 21.67 3.38 -9.10
CA LEU A 118 22.76 3.36 -8.13
C LEU A 118 24.05 3.18 -8.92
N ASP A 119 25.05 4.01 -8.64
CA ASP A 119 26.35 3.87 -9.27
C ASP A 119 26.91 2.46 -8.99
N PRO A 120 27.51 1.79 -9.99
CA PRO A 120 28.27 0.58 -9.74
C PRO A 120 29.43 0.92 -8.79
N VAL A 121 29.50 0.22 -7.66
CA VAL A 121 30.68 0.23 -6.78
C VAL A 121 31.83 -0.46 -7.51
#